data_AF-A0A7X2SY00-F1
#
_entry.id   AF-A0A7X2SY00-F1
#
_cell.length_a   1.000
_cell.length_b   1.000
_cell.length_c   1.000
_cell.angle_alpha   90.00
_cell.angle_beta   90.00
_cell.angle_gamma   90.00
#
_symmetry.space_group_name_H-M   'P 1'
#
loop_
_entity.id
_entity.type
_entity.pdbx_description
1 polymer ?
#
loop_
_entity_poly.entity_id
_entity_poly.type
_entity_poly.pdbx_seq_one_letter_code
_entity_poly.pdbx_strand_id
1 'polypeptide(L)'
;MSKTPFSLTRRQALISGAALGAAWIVPGLRNAVWAAGSDAPEKAQVRVGFIPLTDCAPVVMASVKGFDKKYGLTLQVSKEASWAAVRDKLTSGELDAAHVLYGMIYALRLGVA
;
A
#
# COMPACT_ATOMS: atom_id res chain seq x y z
N MET A 1 -33.21 -58.66 -19.09
CA MET A 1 -32.33 -57.50 -18.86
C MET A 1 -33.13 -56.39 -18.20
N SER A 2 -33.26 -56.40 -16.86
CA SER A 2 -33.92 -55.33 -16.11
C SER A 2 -32.91 -54.24 -15.75
N LYS A 3 -33.14 -53.02 -16.23
CA LYS A 3 -32.36 -51.83 -15.86
C LYS A 3 -32.91 -51.30 -14.53
N THR A 4 -32.14 -51.38 -13.45
CA THR A 4 -32.47 -50.70 -12.19
C THR A 4 -32.31 -49.19 -12.36
N PRO A 5 -33.28 -48.35 -11.94
CA PRO A 5 -33.11 -46.91 -12.01
C PRO A 5 -32.17 -46.44 -10.88
N PHE A 6 -31.33 -45.45 -11.19
CA PHE A 6 -30.42 -44.82 -10.23
C PHE A 6 -31.18 -44.34 -8.97
N SER A 7 -30.70 -44.74 -7.78
CA SER A 7 -31.22 -44.28 -6.48
C SER A 7 -30.36 -43.12 -5.95
N LEU A 8 -30.94 -41.92 -5.87
CA LEU A 8 -30.29 -40.73 -5.31
C LEU A 8 -30.38 -40.76 -3.78
N THR A 9 -29.23 -40.77 -3.09
CA THR A 9 -29.18 -40.82 -1.62
C THR A 9 -29.31 -39.39 -1.05
N ARG A 10 -30.09 -39.20 0.04
CA ARG A 10 -30.28 -37.86 0.69
C ARG A 10 -28.98 -37.12 1.01
N ARG A 11 -27.92 -37.85 1.36
CA ARG A 11 -26.58 -37.30 1.59
C ARG A 11 -25.96 -36.71 0.32
N GLN A 12 -26.17 -37.35 -0.83
CA GLN A 12 -25.73 -36.83 -2.12
C GLN A 12 -26.51 -35.57 -2.48
N ALA A 13 -27.83 -35.53 -2.22
CA ALA A 13 -28.63 -34.31 -2.43
C ALA A 13 -28.17 -33.13 -1.55
N LEU A 14 -27.86 -33.37 -0.27
CA LEU A 14 -27.34 -32.35 0.64
C LEU A 14 -25.95 -31.84 0.24
N ILE A 15 -25.03 -32.74 -0.11
CA ILE A 15 -23.68 -32.37 -0.57
C ILE A 15 -23.75 -31.59 -1.88
N SER A 16 -24.61 -32.02 -2.81
CA SER A 16 -24.82 -31.33 -4.09
C SER A 16 -25.41 -29.93 -3.87
N GLY A 17 -26.39 -29.80 -2.97
CA GLY A 17 -27.00 -28.51 -2.63
C GLY A 17 -26.00 -27.54 -1.99
N ALA A 18 -25.15 -28.02 -1.07
CA ALA A 18 -24.11 -27.20 -0.44
C ALA A 18 -23.02 -26.77 -1.44
N ALA A 19 -22.61 -27.66 -2.35
CA ALA A 19 -21.61 -27.36 -3.36
C ALA A 19 -22.11 -26.30 -4.38
N LEU A 20 -23.37 -26.41 -4.81
CA LEU A 20 -24.00 -25.41 -5.67
C LEU A 20 -24.16 -24.07 -4.93
N GLY A 21 -24.62 -24.08 -3.68
CA GLY A 21 -24.72 -22.88 -2.85
C GLY A 21 -23.39 -22.17 -2.66
N ALA A 22 -22.32 -22.93 -2.38
CA ALA A 22 -20.97 -22.38 -2.29
C ALA A 22 -20.47 -21.82 -3.63
N ALA A 23 -20.75 -22.49 -4.76
CA ALA A 23 -20.35 -22.00 -6.08
C ALA A 23 -20.98 -20.65 -6.45
N TRP A 24 -22.19 -20.35 -5.95
CA TRP A 24 -22.86 -19.06 -6.16
C TRP A 24 -22.42 -17.98 -5.16
N ILE A 25 -22.02 -18.34 -3.93
CA ILE A 25 -21.63 -17.37 -2.89
C ILE A 25 -20.14 -17.02 -2.96
N VAL A 26 -19.27 -17.99 -3.27
CA VAL A 26 -17.80 -17.81 -3.26
C VAL A 26 -17.32 -16.67 -4.19
N PRO A 27 -17.85 -16.48 -5.41
CA PRO A 27 -17.44 -15.35 -6.26
C PRO A 27 -17.81 -13.98 -5.67
N GLY A 28 -19.01 -13.85 -5.09
CA GLY A 28 -19.45 -12.62 -4.42
C GLY A 28 -18.68 -12.34 -3.13
N LEU A 29 -18.36 -13.38 -2.36
CA LEU A 29 -17.57 -13.28 -1.14
C LEU A 29 -16.12 -12.87 -1.42
N ARG A 30 -15.50 -13.37 -2.50
CA ARG A 30 -14.14 -12.97 -2.91
C ARG A 30 -14.04 -11.47 -3.17
N ASN A 31 -15.01 -10.90 -3.89
CA ASN A 31 -15.04 -9.46 -4.15
C ASN A 31 -15.25 -8.63 -2.88
N ALA A 32 -16.07 -9.12 -1.94
CA ALA A 32 -16.28 -8.47 -0.65
C ALA A 32 -15.04 -8.52 0.26
N VAL A 33 -14.27 -9.62 0.23
CA VAL A 33 -13.04 -9.79 1.01
C VAL A 33 -11.90 -8.91 0.48
N TRP A 34 -11.73 -8.79 -0.83
CA TRP A 34 -10.76 -7.85 -1.42
C TRP A 34 -11.12 -6.40 -1.15
N ALA A 35 -12.41 -6.06 -1.08
CA ALA A 35 -12.87 -4.72 -0.72
C ALA A 35 -12.70 -4.39 0.78
N ALA A 36 -12.54 -5.39 1.65
CA ALA A 36 -12.31 -5.19 3.08
C ALA A 36 -10.85 -4.81 3.40
N GLY A 37 -9.90 -5.15 2.51
CA GLY A 37 -8.57 -4.53 2.49
C GLY A 37 -8.68 -3.20 1.75
N SER A 38 -8.70 -2.08 2.48
CA SER A 38 -8.68 -0.77 1.83
C SER A 38 -7.31 -0.59 1.15
N ASP A 39 -7.27 -0.38 -0.16
CA ASP A 39 -6.07 0.07 -0.90
C ASP A 39 -5.66 1.52 -0.55
N ALA A 40 -6.23 2.08 0.51
CA ALA A 40 -5.88 3.41 1.00
C ALA A 40 -4.51 3.36 1.69
N PRO A 41 -3.69 4.41 1.54
CA PRO A 41 -2.40 4.49 2.19
C PRO A 41 -2.56 4.45 3.72
N GLU A 42 -1.66 3.72 4.39
CA GLU A 42 -1.66 3.57 5.85
C GLU A 42 -1.42 4.91 6.56
N LYS A 43 -0.73 5.83 5.88
CA LYS A 43 -0.48 7.19 6.34
C LYS A 43 -0.87 8.20 5.25
N ALA A 44 -1.93 8.97 5.51
CA ALA A 44 -2.42 9.97 4.56
C ALA A 44 -1.53 11.22 4.45
N GLN A 45 -0.71 11.52 5.47
CA GLN A 45 0.19 12.68 5.46
C GLN A 45 1.65 12.24 5.62
N VAL A 46 2.50 12.67 4.70
CA VAL A 46 3.93 12.32 4.69
C VAL A 46 4.75 13.60 4.69
N ARG A 47 5.62 13.76 5.69
CA ARG A 47 6.57 14.88 5.80
C ARG A 47 7.83 14.55 5.00
N VAL A 48 8.12 15.34 3.98
CA VAL A 48 9.23 15.09 3.06
C VAL A 48 10.21 16.26 3.07
N GLY A 49 11.43 16.02 3.54
CA GLY A 49 12.49 17.03 3.54
C GLY A 49 13.18 17.16 2.19
N PHE A 50 13.64 18.37 1.84
CA PHE A 50 14.48 18.60 0.67
C PHE A 50 15.51 19.72 0.88
N ILE A 51 16.64 19.60 0.19
CA ILE A 51 17.61 20.70 0.03
C ILE A 51 17.27 21.47 -1.25
N PRO A 52 17.33 22.83 -1.26
CA PRO A 52 16.96 23.66 -2.41
C PRO A 52 18.02 23.61 -3.53
N LEU A 53 18.19 22.43 -4.12
CA LEU A 53 18.93 22.17 -5.35
C LEU A 53 17.93 21.84 -6.46
N THR A 54 18.34 21.94 -7.72
CA THR A 54 17.43 21.75 -8.86
C THR A 54 16.88 20.32 -8.97
N ASP A 55 17.57 19.35 -8.41
CA ASP A 55 17.18 17.93 -8.40
C ASP A 55 16.00 17.60 -7.48
N CYS A 56 15.66 18.47 -6.51
CA CYS A 56 14.48 18.27 -5.64
C CYS A 56 13.13 18.52 -6.37
N ALA A 57 13.18 19.06 -7.60
CA ALA A 57 12.01 19.48 -8.36
C ALA A 57 10.87 18.44 -8.40
N PRO A 58 11.10 17.13 -8.61
CA PRO A 58 10.02 16.16 -8.64
C PRO A 58 9.17 16.13 -7.37
N VAL A 59 9.83 16.17 -6.20
CA VAL A 59 9.16 16.10 -4.88
C VAL A 59 8.39 17.39 -4.61
N VAL A 60 9.02 18.54 -4.84
CA VAL A 60 8.40 19.85 -4.62
C VAL A 60 7.22 20.05 -5.56
N MET A 61 7.40 19.75 -6.85
CA MET A 61 6.35 19.92 -7.85
C MET A 61 5.21 18.92 -7.67
N ALA A 62 5.47 17.73 -7.11
CA ALA A 62 4.40 16.78 -6.78
C ALA A 62 3.44 17.36 -5.74
N SER A 63 3.95 18.02 -4.69
CA SER A 63 3.14 18.71 -3.69
C SER A 63 2.43 19.94 -4.29
N VAL A 64 3.15 20.78 -5.03
CA VAL A 64 2.60 22.03 -5.62
C VAL A 64 1.50 21.75 -6.66
N LYS A 65 1.68 20.75 -7.52
CA LYS A 65 0.69 20.38 -8.56
C LYS A 65 -0.40 19.44 -8.02
N GLY A 66 -0.32 19.01 -6.77
CA GLY A 66 -1.29 18.10 -6.16
C GLY A 66 -1.28 16.70 -6.78
N PHE A 67 -0.14 16.23 -7.28
CA PHE A 67 -0.01 14.88 -7.82
C PHE A 67 -0.13 13.80 -6.73
N ASP A 68 0.18 14.14 -5.50
CA ASP A 68 0.00 13.34 -4.29
C ASP A 68 -1.48 12.98 -4.02
N LYS A 69 -2.39 13.95 -4.22
CA LYS A 69 -3.83 13.78 -3.95
C LYS A 69 -4.47 12.67 -4.78
N LYS A 70 -3.97 12.42 -5.99
CA LYS A 70 -4.43 11.32 -6.85
C LYS A 70 -4.26 9.95 -6.19
N TYR A 71 -3.28 9.84 -5.28
CA TYR A 71 -2.93 8.61 -4.58
C TYR A 71 -3.42 8.60 -3.13
N GLY A 72 -4.31 9.54 -2.74
CA GLY A 72 -4.80 9.64 -1.35
C GLY A 72 -3.74 10.10 -0.34
N LEU A 73 -2.63 10.67 -0.81
CA LEU A 73 -1.53 11.17 0.00
C LEU A 73 -1.50 12.70 0.00
N THR A 74 -1.02 13.27 1.10
CA THR A 74 -0.70 14.70 1.22
C THR A 74 0.77 14.83 1.60
N LEU A 75 1.58 15.37 0.69
CA LEU A 75 3.00 15.61 0.88
C LEU A 75 3.22 16.98 1.54
N GLN A 76 3.70 16.95 2.78
CA GLN A 76 4.18 18.15 3.48
C GLN A 76 5.67 18.31 3.22
N VAL A 77 6.01 19.10 2.21
CA VAL A 77 7.40 19.34 1.84
C VAL A 77 8.04 20.42 2.72
N SER A 78 9.19 20.10 3.33
CA SER A 78 9.96 21.04 4.16
C SER A 78 11.34 21.31 3.56
N LYS A 79 11.71 22.58 3.51
CA LYS A 79 13.06 22.99 3.14
C LYS A 79 14.00 22.73 4.32
N GLU A 80 15.07 22.00 4.07
CA GLU A 80 16.10 21.70 5.06
C GLU A 80 17.36 22.57 4.88
N ALA A 81 18.06 22.80 5.98
CA ALA A 81 19.20 23.72 6.03
C ALA A 81 20.50 23.06 5.54
N SER A 82 20.68 21.77 5.77
CA SER A 82 21.89 21.02 5.43
C SER A 82 21.62 19.52 5.34
N TRP A 83 22.54 18.77 4.73
CA TRP A 83 22.46 17.31 4.68
C TRP A 83 22.54 16.65 6.06
N ALA A 84 23.31 17.24 6.99
CA ALA A 84 23.35 16.79 8.38
C ALA A 84 21.97 16.93 9.04
N ALA A 85 21.29 18.07 8.82
CA ALA A 85 19.94 18.26 9.35
C ALA A 85 18.93 17.27 8.76
N VAL A 86 19.01 16.99 7.45
CA VAL A 86 18.17 15.95 6.80
C VAL A 86 18.40 14.59 7.46
N ARG A 87 19.66 14.19 7.63
CA ARG A 87 20.04 12.93 8.30
C ARG A 87 19.46 12.85 9.71
N ASP A 88 19.71 13.87 10.53
CA ASP A 88 19.31 13.87 11.94
C ASP A 88 17.78 13.83 12.08
N LYS A 89 17.06 14.55 11.20
CA LYS A 89 15.60 14.56 11.16
C LYS A 89 14.97 13.28 10.63
N LEU A 90 15.64 12.57 9.70
CA LEU A 90 15.21 11.24 9.26
C LEU A 90 15.40 10.21 10.38
N THR A 91 16.53 10.24 11.07
CA THR A 91 16.82 9.30 12.17
C THR A 91 15.91 9.53 13.38
N SER A 92 15.60 10.79 13.70
CA SER A 92 14.69 11.15 14.80
C SER A 92 13.21 10.96 14.46
N GLY A 93 12.86 10.77 13.19
CA GLY A 93 11.47 10.65 12.73
C GLY A 93 10.72 11.99 12.68
N GLU A 94 11.42 13.11 12.70
CA GLU A 94 10.84 14.42 12.36
C GLU A 94 10.44 14.49 10.88
N LEU A 95 11.19 13.80 10.02
CA LEU A 95 10.86 13.58 8.61
C LEU A 95 10.51 12.13 8.37
N ASP A 96 9.49 11.89 7.55
CA ASP A 96 9.10 10.53 7.16
C ASP A 96 9.89 10.05 5.94
N ALA A 97 10.28 10.98 5.07
CA ALA A 97 11.14 10.76 3.91
C ALA A 97 11.92 12.03 3.56
N ALA A 98 12.90 11.94 2.66
CA ALA A 98 13.56 13.11 2.09
C ALA A 98 14.16 12.82 0.73
N HIS A 99 14.35 13.88 -0.07
CA HIS A 99 15.33 13.89 -1.15
C HIS A 99 16.74 13.84 -0.53
N VAL A 100 17.59 12.93 -1.00
CA VAL A 100 18.83 12.54 -0.30
C VAL A 100 19.94 12.17 -1.27
N LEU A 101 21.19 12.34 -0.83
CA LEU A 101 22.35 11.82 -1.54
C LEU A 101 22.36 10.29 -1.47
N TYR A 102 22.62 9.64 -2.60
CA TYR A 102 22.62 8.18 -2.73
C TYR A 102 23.44 7.47 -1.63
N GLY A 103 24.69 7.89 -1.40
CA GLY A 103 25.57 7.28 -0.40
C GLY A 103 25.11 7.47 1.05
N MET A 104 24.35 8.54 1.33
CA MET A 104 23.89 8.87 2.68
C MET A 104 22.90 7.84 3.21
N ILE A 105 22.03 7.28 2.36
CA ILE A 105 21.06 6.27 2.78
C ILE A 105 21.74 4.97 3.23
N TYR A 106 22.79 4.56 2.52
CA TYR A 106 23.57 3.39 2.94
C TYR A 106 24.34 3.67 4.23
N ALA A 107 24.96 4.84 4.34
CA ALA A 107 25.69 5.21 5.54
C ALA A 107 24.78 5.29 6.78
N LEU A 108 23.57 5.83 6.64
CA LEU A 108 22.53 5.82 7.67
C LEU A 108 22.11 4.40 8.06
N ARG A 109 21.87 3.53 7.08
CA ARG A 109 21.46 2.14 7.34
C ARG A 109 22.55 1.34 8.05
N LEU A 110 23.81 1.62 7.75
CA LEU A 110 24.98 0.96 8.34
C LEU A 110 25.43 1.61 9.67
N GLY A 111 24.88 2.76 10.06
CA GLY A 111 25.27 3.49 11.27
C GLY A 111 26.64 4.17 11.17
N VAL A 112 27.10 4.48 9.96
CA VAL A 112 28.41 5.12 9.70
C VAL A 112 28.29 6.64 9.60
N ALA A 113 27.10 7.14 9.25
CA ALA A 113 26.80 8.57 9.12
C ALA A 113 25.78 9.02 10.16
#